data_AF-X1U8U6-F1
#
_entry.id   AF-X1U8U6-F1
#
_cell.length_a   1.000
_cell.length_b   1.000
_cell.length_c   1.000
_cell.angle_alpha   90.00
_cell.angle_beta   90.00
_cell.angle_gamma   90.00
#
_symmetry.space_group_name_H-M   'P 1'
#
loop_
_entity.id
_entity.type
_entity.pdbx_description
1 polymer ?
#
loop_
_entity_poly.entity_id
_entity_poly.type
_entity_poly.pdbx_seq_one_letter_code
_entity_poly.pdbx_strand_id
1 'polypeptide(L)'
;RNLESVIYFAHHIITSANEEARKEKIHQIEEETSLKISEQEEWTNGEIEELQAKAKSEENDAVIVEKVNQLRAGFAQKKSEFEEELKVNKAEIKDLKPLKLLGGDQYQEFKKKYGSIFEASIGAEAILEILKKFDVEGSYQELLEEMHSASGQYRKKLSKRLQLLKAFRASGNKPEWVILTVLPVLPPALRPIVQLDGGRFVISDLNDLYRRVINRNNRLRRLIELGAPEVIIRNEKRMLQEAVDALIDNGRRGRAVTTGNNHTLKSLSAMLRGKQGR
;
A
#
# COMPACT_ATOMS: atom_id res chain seq x y z
N ARG A 1 -3.66 -8.14 8.60
CA ARG A 1 -2.35 -7.50 8.88
C ARG A 1 -1.94 -6.54 7.75
N ASN A 2 -1.73 -6.99 6.52
CA ASN A 2 -1.24 -6.10 5.46
C ASN A 2 -2.26 -5.05 4.96
N LEU A 3 -3.55 -5.41 4.80
CA LEU A 3 -4.57 -4.42 4.38
C LEU A 3 -4.97 -3.44 5.50
N GLU A 4 -4.79 -3.82 6.76
CA GLU A 4 -5.03 -2.94 7.90
C GLU A 4 -4.06 -1.75 7.93
N SER A 5 -2.84 -1.90 7.41
CA SER A 5 -1.92 -0.77 7.31
C SER A 5 -2.34 0.22 6.22
N VAL A 6 -3.05 -0.24 5.18
CA VAL A 6 -3.63 0.63 4.15
C VAL A 6 -4.82 1.42 4.70
N ILE A 7 -5.75 0.75 5.38
CA ILE A 7 -6.97 1.38 5.94
C ILE A 7 -6.63 2.53 6.89
N TYR A 8 -5.54 2.41 7.65
CA TYR A 8 -5.13 3.39 8.66
C TYR A 8 -3.97 4.27 8.22
N PHE A 9 -3.84 4.44 6.90
CA PHE A 9 -2.96 5.44 6.29
C PHE A 9 -1.46 5.24 6.55
N ALA A 10 -1.02 4.00 6.79
CA ALA A 10 0.39 3.67 6.96
C ALA A 10 1.08 3.19 5.67
N HIS A 11 0.36 2.49 4.79
CA HIS A 11 0.91 1.98 3.51
C HIS A 11 0.02 2.36 2.34
N HIS A 12 0.62 2.65 1.19
CA HIS A 12 -0.10 2.85 -0.06
C HIS A 12 -0.32 1.51 -0.75
N ILE A 13 -1.41 1.36 -1.48
CA ILE A 13 -1.70 0.21 -2.32
C ILE A 13 -1.74 0.65 -3.78
N ILE A 14 -1.03 -0.07 -4.65
CA ILE A 14 -1.06 0.19 -6.08
C ILE A 14 -2.45 -0.20 -6.63
N THR A 15 -3.17 0.77 -7.18
CA THR A 15 -4.53 0.61 -7.72
C THR A 15 -4.53 0.25 -9.19
N SER A 16 -3.57 0.78 -9.94
CA SER A 16 -3.40 0.55 -11.37
C SER A 16 -1.91 0.63 -11.74
N ALA A 17 -1.54 -0.10 -12.78
CA ALA A 17 -0.24 0.02 -13.40
C ALA A 17 -0.45 0.12 -14.92
N ASN A 18 0.21 1.08 -15.55
CA ASN A 18 0.20 1.28 -17.00
C ASN A 18 1.35 0.46 -17.62
N GLU A 19 0.98 -0.59 -18.35
CA GLU A 19 1.96 -1.49 -18.99
C GLU A 19 2.71 -0.81 -20.16
N GLU A 20 2.11 0.18 -20.84
CA GLU A 20 2.77 0.90 -21.93
C GLU A 20 3.87 1.80 -21.38
N ALA A 21 3.52 2.66 -20.42
CA ALA A 21 4.48 3.52 -19.73
C ALA A 21 5.60 2.69 -19.04
N ARG A 22 5.27 1.48 -18.57
CA ARG A 22 6.26 0.55 -18.02
C ARG A 22 7.29 0.15 -19.07
N LYS A 23 6.84 -0.29 -20.26
CA LYS A 23 7.73 -0.72 -21.34
C LYS A 23 8.59 0.42 -21.85
N GLU A 24 8.00 1.58 -22.06
CA GLU A 24 8.73 2.79 -22.48
C GLU A 24 9.80 3.16 -21.47
N LYS A 25 9.50 3.13 -20.17
CA LYS A 25 10.49 3.48 -19.15
C LYS A 25 11.62 2.45 -19.07
N ILE A 26 11.31 1.16 -19.24
CA ILE A 26 12.35 0.12 -19.31
C ILE A 26 13.26 0.37 -20.51
N HIS A 27 12.71 0.71 -21.68
CA HIS A 27 13.47 1.03 -22.88
C HIS A 27 14.37 2.25 -22.68
N GLN A 28 13.83 3.34 -22.11
CA GLN A 28 14.61 4.56 -21.81
C GLN A 28 15.82 4.26 -20.91
N ILE A 29 15.63 3.46 -19.86
CA ILE A 29 16.72 3.10 -18.95
C ILE A 29 17.73 2.19 -19.68
N GLU A 30 17.28 1.26 -20.52
CA GLU A 30 18.16 0.44 -21.35
C GLU A 30 19.04 1.29 -22.29
N GLU A 31 18.44 2.27 -22.97
CA GLU A 31 19.16 3.19 -23.86
C GLU A 31 20.13 4.08 -23.08
N GLU A 32 19.69 4.69 -21.97
CA GLU A 32 20.55 5.53 -21.12
C GLU A 32 21.76 4.75 -20.57
N THR A 33 21.55 3.51 -20.12
CA THR A 33 22.65 2.66 -19.66
C THR A 33 23.57 2.25 -20.81
N SER A 34 23.01 1.93 -21.99
CA SER A 34 23.82 1.59 -23.17
C SER A 34 24.71 2.75 -23.61
N LEU A 35 24.19 3.98 -23.59
CA LEU A 35 24.95 5.19 -23.91
C LEU A 35 26.08 5.41 -22.91
N LYS A 36 25.81 5.30 -21.60
CA LYS A 36 26.85 5.42 -20.56
C LYS A 36 27.96 4.40 -20.69
N ILE A 37 27.62 3.16 -21.06
CA ILE A 37 28.63 2.11 -21.30
C ILE A 37 29.47 2.46 -22.53
N SER A 38 28.85 2.94 -23.62
CA SER A 38 29.55 3.35 -24.85
C SER A 38 30.50 4.54 -24.61
N GLU A 39 30.04 5.59 -23.93
CA GLU A 39 30.87 6.75 -23.59
C GLU A 39 32.07 6.35 -22.72
N GLN A 40 31.85 5.46 -21.75
CA GLN A 40 32.91 4.96 -20.87
C GLN A 40 33.89 4.06 -21.64
N GLU A 41 33.41 3.31 -22.64
CA GLU A 41 34.24 2.48 -23.53
C GLU A 41 35.12 3.35 -24.43
N GLU A 42 34.54 4.37 -25.07
CA GLU A 42 35.26 5.34 -25.90
C GLU A 42 36.34 6.08 -25.09
N TRP A 43 36.01 6.55 -23.89
CA TRP A 43 36.98 7.20 -23.01
C TRP A 43 38.13 6.27 -22.63
N THR A 44 37.83 5.01 -22.30
CA THR A 44 38.85 4.03 -21.91
C THR A 44 39.73 3.65 -23.11
N ASN A 45 39.14 3.49 -24.30
CA ASN A 45 39.88 3.18 -25.52
C ASN A 45 40.81 4.34 -25.93
N GLY A 46 40.35 5.60 -25.82
CA GLY A 46 41.18 6.77 -26.09
C GLY A 46 42.41 6.87 -25.18
N GLU A 47 42.24 6.64 -23.88
CA GLU A 47 43.35 6.59 -22.91
C GLU A 47 44.33 5.44 -23.19
N ILE A 48 43.81 4.27 -23.57
CA ILE A 48 44.65 3.11 -23.95
C ILE A 48 45.47 3.43 -25.20
N GLU A 49 44.88 4.06 -26.22
CA GLU A 49 45.59 4.44 -27.44
C GLU A 49 46.70 5.47 -27.16
N GLU A 50 46.44 6.46 -26.30
CA GLU A 50 47.46 7.46 -25.94
C GLU A 50 48.63 6.82 -25.16
N LEU A 51 48.34 5.90 -24.25
CA LEU A 51 49.36 5.14 -23.52
C LEU A 51 50.15 4.22 -24.46
N GLN A 52 49.50 3.56 -25.42
CA GLN A 52 50.17 2.72 -26.41
C GLN A 52 51.01 3.53 -27.40
N ALA A 53 50.60 4.76 -27.74
CA ALA A 53 51.40 5.67 -28.56
C ALA A 53 52.68 6.10 -27.82
N LYS A 54 52.61 6.37 -26.51
CA LYS A 54 53.77 6.68 -25.65
C LYS A 54 54.73 5.48 -25.49
N ALA A 55 54.20 4.25 -25.46
CA ALA A 55 55.02 3.03 -25.44
C ALA A 55 55.91 2.88 -26.68
N LYS A 56 55.44 3.31 -27.86
CA LYS A 56 56.25 3.29 -29.09
C LYS A 56 57.44 4.26 -29.07
N SER A 57 57.52 5.17 -28.08
CA SER A 57 58.57 6.18 -27.94
C SER A 57 59.53 6.00 -26.76
N GLU A 58 59.19 5.21 -25.73
CA GLU A 58 60.01 5.01 -24.52
C GLU A 58 60.19 3.51 -24.17
N GLU A 59 61.39 3.11 -23.75
CA GLU A 59 61.84 1.72 -23.51
C GLU A 59 61.25 1.04 -22.24
N ASN A 60 60.08 1.49 -21.75
CA ASN A 60 59.42 1.03 -20.50
C ASN A 60 58.06 0.34 -20.75
N ASP A 61 58.02 -0.60 -21.69
CA ASP A 61 56.81 -1.32 -22.13
C ASP A 61 56.05 -2.03 -20.99
N ALA A 62 56.75 -2.61 -20.02
CA ALA A 62 56.12 -3.41 -18.96
C ALA A 62 55.19 -2.57 -18.05
N VAL A 63 55.60 -1.34 -17.72
CA VAL A 63 54.83 -0.42 -16.85
C VAL A 63 53.58 0.06 -17.58
N ILE A 64 53.68 0.28 -18.90
CA ILE A 64 52.56 0.75 -19.72
C ILE A 64 51.53 -0.37 -19.93
N VAL A 65 51.99 -1.60 -20.18
CA VAL A 65 51.11 -2.78 -20.29
C VAL A 65 50.34 -3.01 -18.98
N GLU A 66 51.01 -2.86 -17.82
CA GLU A 66 50.34 -2.96 -16.53
C GLU A 66 49.24 -1.90 -16.35
N LYS A 67 49.52 -0.67 -16.78
CA LYS A 67 48.56 0.46 -16.71
C LYS A 67 47.37 0.28 -17.66
N VAL A 68 47.59 -0.25 -18.86
CA VAL A 68 46.52 -0.63 -19.80
C VAL A 68 45.64 -1.74 -19.22
N ASN A 69 46.24 -2.74 -18.58
CA ASN A 69 45.48 -3.81 -17.92
C ASN A 69 44.65 -3.27 -16.75
N GLN A 70 45.17 -2.31 -15.98
CA GLN A 70 44.42 -1.63 -14.93
C GLN A 70 43.22 -0.84 -15.47
N LEU A 71 43.39 -0.11 -16.59
CA LEU A 71 42.29 0.63 -17.23
C LEU A 71 41.20 -0.31 -17.77
N ARG A 72 41.60 -1.41 -18.42
CA ARG A 72 40.66 -2.44 -18.90
C ARG A 72 39.92 -3.12 -17.76
N ALA A 73 40.60 -3.43 -16.66
CA ALA A 73 39.99 -3.99 -15.47
C ALA A 73 39.00 -3.01 -14.84
N GLY A 74 39.35 -1.72 -14.75
CA GLY A 74 38.47 -0.66 -14.25
C GLY A 74 37.23 -0.46 -15.13
N PHE A 75 37.37 -0.52 -16.45
CA PHE A 75 36.22 -0.50 -17.37
C PHE A 75 35.32 -1.71 -17.20
N ALA A 76 35.89 -2.92 -17.14
CA ALA A 76 35.13 -4.14 -16.92
C ALA A 76 34.33 -4.09 -15.61
N GLN A 77 34.94 -3.55 -14.54
CA GLN A 77 34.26 -3.34 -13.26
C GLN A 77 33.10 -2.35 -13.39
N LYS A 78 33.33 -1.15 -13.94
CA LYS A 78 32.27 -0.14 -14.14
C LYS A 78 31.14 -0.65 -15.03
N LYS A 79 31.46 -1.39 -16.09
CA LYS A 79 30.45 -2.02 -16.96
C LYS A 79 29.59 -3.00 -16.17
N SER A 80 30.20 -3.85 -15.35
CA SER A 80 29.49 -4.77 -14.46
C SER A 80 28.58 -4.01 -13.49
N GLU A 81 29.05 -2.91 -12.90
CA GLU A 81 28.26 -2.06 -12.00
C GLU A 81 27.02 -1.47 -12.72
N PHE A 82 27.18 -0.96 -13.93
CA PHE A 82 26.05 -0.44 -14.72
C PHE A 82 25.04 -1.53 -15.13
N GLU A 83 25.51 -2.72 -15.49
CA GLU A 83 24.65 -3.85 -15.83
C GLU A 83 23.87 -4.36 -14.60
N GLU A 84 24.50 -4.38 -13.42
CA GLU A 84 23.83 -4.69 -12.16
C GLU A 84 22.77 -3.65 -11.80
N GLU A 85 23.08 -2.36 -11.93
CA GLU A 85 22.13 -1.27 -11.68
C GLU A 85 20.91 -1.35 -12.62
N LEU A 86 21.16 -1.60 -13.92
CA LEU A 86 20.10 -1.83 -14.90
C LEU A 86 19.19 -3.00 -14.48
N LYS A 87 19.78 -4.10 -14.03
CA LYS A 87 19.04 -5.29 -13.60
C LYS A 87 18.17 -5.00 -12.37
N VAL A 88 18.69 -4.25 -11.40
CA VAL A 88 17.93 -3.82 -10.21
C VAL A 88 16.77 -2.91 -10.62
N ASN A 89 17.02 -1.87 -11.41
CA ASN A 89 15.99 -0.93 -11.85
C ASN A 89 14.87 -1.64 -12.64
N LYS A 90 15.22 -2.57 -13.54
CA LYS A 90 14.22 -3.39 -14.24
C LYS A 90 13.42 -4.27 -13.29
N ALA A 91 14.05 -4.85 -12.28
CA ALA A 91 13.36 -5.67 -11.29
C ALA A 91 12.36 -4.82 -10.49
N GLU A 92 12.76 -3.62 -10.06
CA GLU A 92 11.88 -2.68 -9.36
C GLU A 92 10.64 -2.33 -10.19
N ILE A 93 10.85 -1.93 -11.44
CA ILE A 93 9.75 -1.54 -12.35
C ILE A 93 8.79 -2.71 -12.59
N LYS A 94 9.32 -3.92 -12.78
CA LYS A 94 8.51 -5.14 -12.96
C LYS A 94 7.73 -5.52 -11.70
N ASP A 95 8.26 -5.17 -10.53
CA ASP A 95 7.62 -5.46 -9.25
C ASP A 95 6.52 -4.45 -8.89
N LEU A 96 6.38 -3.34 -9.62
CA LEU A 96 5.27 -2.37 -9.46
C LEU A 96 3.95 -2.89 -10.04
N LYS A 97 3.38 -3.91 -9.40
CA LYS A 97 2.11 -4.54 -9.82
C LYS A 97 0.91 -4.05 -8.97
N PRO A 98 -0.32 -4.08 -9.51
CA PRO A 98 -1.52 -3.82 -8.74
C PRO A 98 -1.59 -4.68 -7.46
N LEU A 99 -2.22 -4.15 -6.42
CA LEU A 99 -2.37 -4.76 -5.08
C LEU A 99 -1.07 -4.87 -4.25
N LYS A 100 0.08 -4.48 -4.81
CA LYS A 100 1.31 -4.37 -4.02
C LYS A 100 1.21 -3.22 -3.03
N LEU A 101 1.77 -3.45 -1.84
CA LEU A 101 1.85 -2.44 -0.79
C LEU A 101 3.20 -1.74 -0.82
N LEU A 102 3.17 -0.42 -0.67
CA LEU A 102 4.34 0.44 -0.59
C LEU A 102 4.33 1.19 0.74
N GLY A 103 5.48 1.21 1.42
CA GLY A 103 5.68 2.09 2.57
C GLY A 103 5.60 3.57 2.18
N GLY A 104 5.53 4.47 3.17
CA GLY A 104 5.50 5.92 2.94
C GLY A 104 6.71 6.42 2.14
N ASP A 105 7.91 6.05 2.58
CA ASP A 105 9.17 6.48 1.95
C ASP A 105 9.36 5.85 0.57
N GLN A 106 9.10 4.54 0.46
CA GLN A 106 9.15 3.81 -0.81
C GLN A 106 8.17 4.38 -1.84
N TYR A 107 6.95 4.75 -1.42
CA TYR A 107 6.00 5.39 -2.32
C TYR A 107 6.51 6.74 -2.83
N GLN A 108 7.11 7.57 -1.96
CA GLN A 108 7.66 8.86 -2.39
C GLN A 108 8.81 8.69 -3.37
N GLU A 109 9.72 7.74 -3.11
CA GLU A 109 10.84 7.44 -4.00
C GLU A 109 10.35 6.93 -5.36
N PHE A 110 9.49 5.92 -5.37
CA PHE A 110 8.94 5.37 -6.61
C PHE A 110 8.04 6.36 -7.34
N LYS A 111 7.33 7.25 -6.64
CA LYS A 111 6.56 8.30 -7.30
C LYS A 111 7.45 9.33 -8.00
N LYS A 112 8.63 9.64 -7.44
CA LYS A 112 9.62 10.51 -8.10
C LYS A 112 10.24 9.83 -9.32
N LYS A 113 10.59 8.54 -9.22
CA LYS A 113 11.27 7.79 -10.28
C LYS A 113 10.32 7.28 -11.39
N TYR A 114 9.14 6.82 -11.00
CA TYR A 114 8.24 5.99 -11.81
C TYR A 114 6.78 6.47 -11.77
N GLY A 115 6.54 7.75 -11.49
CA GLY A 115 5.19 8.29 -11.26
C GLY A 115 4.19 8.12 -12.43
N SER A 116 4.67 7.93 -13.67
CA SER A 116 3.82 7.64 -14.83
C SER A 116 3.44 6.17 -14.98
N ILE A 117 4.14 5.26 -14.29
CA ILE A 117 3.97 3.81 -14.45
C ILE A 117 2.81 3.29 -13.60
N PHE A 118 2.57 3.88 -12.42
CA PHE A 118 1.60 3.35 -11.48
C PHE A 118 0.85 4.45 -10.74
N GLU A 119 -0.39 4.14 -10.36
CA GLU A 119 -1.14 4.92 -9.40
C GLU A 119 -1.24 4.13 -8.10
N ALA A 120 -1.09 4.82 -6.97
CA ALA A 120 -1.32 4.23 -5.67
C ALA A 120 -2.14 5.15 -4.79
N SER A 121 -3.10 4.55 -4.12
CA SER A 121 -4.04 5.20 -3.22
C SER A 121 -3.88 4.62 -1.81
N ILE A 122 -4.51 5.26 -0.83
CA ILE A 122 -4.42 4.86 0.58
C ILE A 122 -5.76 5.02 1.29
N GLY A 123 -5.93 4.32 2.41
CA GLY A 123 -7.17 4.36 3.20
C GLY A 123 -8.24 3.39 2.70
N ALA A 124 -9.39 3.44 3.35
CA ALA A 124 -10.54 2.60 3.00
C ALA A 124 -11.08 2.87 1.58
N GLU A 125 -10.89 4.09 1.07
CA GLU A 125 -11.30 4.52 -0.27
C GLU A 125 -10.57 3.74 -1.37
N ALA A 126 -9.25 3.57 -1.23
CA ALA A 126 -8.45 2.76 -2.15
C ALA A 126 -8.94 1.30 -2.21
N ILE A 127 -9.27 0.74 -1.04
CA ILE A 127 -9.79 -0.64 -0.95
C ILE A 127 -11.18 -0.72 -1.59
N LEU A 128 -12.04 0.29 -1.39
CA LEU A 128 -13.35 0.35 -2.02
C LEU A 128 -13.24 0.33 -3.55
N GLU A 129 -12.33 1.11 -4.13
CA GLU A 129 -12.11 1.13 -5.59
C GLU A 129 -11.62 -0.20 -6.13
N ILE A 130 -10.70 -0.85 -5.41
CA ILE A 130 -10.21 -2.19 -5.76
C ILE A 130 -11.35 -3.22 -5.71
N LEU A 131 -12.17 -3.19 -4.65
CA LEU A 131 -13.29 -4.12 -4.49
C LEU A 131 -14.38 -3.90 -5.54
N LYS A 132 -14.64 -2.66 -5.96
CA LYS A 132 -15.59 -2.36 -7.04
C LYS A 132 -15.17 -2.93 -8.39
N LYS A 133 -13.86 -2.99 -8.65
CA LYS A 133 -13.29 -3.57 -9.89
C LYS A 133 -13.10 -5.09 -9.79
N PHE A 134 -13.32 -5.68 -8.63
CA PHE A 134 -13.04 -7.08 -8.39
C PHE A 134 -14.12 -7.97 -9.02
N ASP A 135 -13.73 -8.76 -10.02
CA ASP A 135 -14.60 -9.77 -10.60
C ASP A 135 -14.58 -11.06 -9.76
N VAL A 136 -15.69 -11.31 -9.07
CA VAL A 136 -15.90 -12.50 -8.24
C VAL A 136 -15.99 -13.76 -9.10
N GLU A 137 -16.60 -13.69 -10.28
CA GLU A 137 -16.84 -14.88 -11.12
C GLU A 137 -15.56 -15.31 -11.83
N GLY A 138 -14.86 -14.37 -12.49
CA GLY A 138 -13.55 -14.63 -13.11
C GLY A 138 -12.55 -15.18 -12.09
N SER A 139 -12.43 -14.53 -10.93
CA SER A 139 -11.54 -14.99 -9.85
C SER A 139 -11.91 -16.38 -9.32
N TYR A 140 -13.19 -16.75 -9.34
CA TYR A 140 -13.65 -18.08 -8.92
C TYR A 140 -13.20 -19.17 -9.91
N GLN A 141 -13.32 -18.91 -11.22
CA GLN A 141 -12.89 -19.84 -12.26
C GLN A 141 -11.36 -20.02 -12.25
N GLU A 142 -10.60 -18.92 -12.17
CA GLU A 142 -9.13 -18.98 -12.08
C GLU A 142 -8.66 -19.82 -10.88
N LEU A 143 -9.29 -19.64 -9.71
CA LEU A 143 -8.95 -20.40 -8.51
C LEU A 143 -9.37 -21.87 -8.58
N LEU A 144 -10.40 -22.22 -9.35
CA LEU A 144 -10.76 -23.61 -9.60
C LEU A 144 -9.67 -24.31 -10.44
N GLU A 145 -9.23 -23.67 -11.53
CA GLU A 145 -8.15 -24.17 -12.38
C GLU A 145 -6.85 -24.33 -11.60
N GLU A 146 -6.48 -23.31 -10.82
CA GLU A 146 -5.27 -23.34 -9.99
C GLU A 146 -5.32 -24.41 -8.89
N MET A 147 -6.51 -24.76 -8.40
CA MET A 147 -6.68 -25.81 -7.41
C MET A 147 -6.37 -27.20 -7.96
N HIS A 148 -6.48 -27.43 -9.27
CA HIS A 148 -6.14 -28.70 -9.90
C HIS A 148 -4.63 -28.96 -9.93
N SER A 149 -3.81 -27.92 -10.07
CA SER A 149 -2.34 -28.00 -10.09
C SER A 149 -1.71 -27.83 -8.69
N ALA A 150 -2.43 -27.23 -7.74
CA ALA A 150 -1.93 -26.95 -6.40
C ALA A 150 -1.86 -28.19 -5.49
N SER A 151 -0.78 -28.31 -4.71
CA SER A 151 -0.59 -29.37 -3.71
C SER A 151 -0.27 -28.82 -2.31
N GLY A 152 -0.44 -29.68 -1.30
CA GLY A 152 -0.04 -29.41 0.08
C GLY A 152 -0.68 -28.16 0.73
N GLN A 153 0.16 -27.31 1.31
CA GLN A 153 -0.28 -26.11 2.05
C GLN A 153 -0.85 -25.03 1.12
N TYR A 154 -0.39 -24.96 -0.13
CA TYR A 154 -0.91 -24.01 -1.12
C TYR A 154 -2.37 -24.31 -1.45
N ARG A 155 -2.71 -25.58 -1.70
CA ARG A 155 -4.08 -26.03 -1.93
C ARG A 155 -5.02 -25.71 -0.76
N LYS A 156 -4.57 -25.83 0.50
CA LYS A 156 -5.36 -25.44 1.67
C LYS A 156 -5.69 -23.93 1.70
N LYS A 157 -4.76 -23.07 1.27
CA LYS A 157 -5.00 -21.62 1.17
C LYS A 157 -5.99 -21.30 0.06
N LEU A 158 -5.82 -21.91 -1.13
CA LEU A 158 -6.74 -21.76 -2.25
C LEU A 158 -8.16 -22.22 -1.90
N SER A 159 -8.29 -23.37 -1.24
CA SER A 159 -9.59 -23.89 -0.81
C SER A 159 -10.36 -22.92 0.10
N LYS A 160 -9.68 -22.27 1.05
CA LYS A 160 -10.30 -21.24 1.90
C LYS A 160 -10.76 -20.00 1.10
N ARG A 161 -9.94 -19.55 0.13
CA ARG A 161 -10.31 -18.43 -0.76
C ARG A 161 -11.51 -18.79 -1.64
N LEU A 162 -11.50 -20.00 -2.21
CA LEU A 162 -12.57 -20.52 -3.04
C LEU A 162 -13.88 -20.64 -2.25
N GLN A 163 -13.83 -21.10 -1.00
CA GLN A 163 -15.00 -21.16 -0.12
C GLN A 163 -15.60 -19.77 0.12
N LEU A 164 -14.75 -18.74 0.30
CA LEU A 164 -15.20 -17.37 0.47
C LEU A 164 -15.87 -16.83 -0.80
N LEU A 165 -15.26 -17.02 -1.98
CA LEU A 165 -15.86 -16.60 -3.26
C LEU A 165 -17.16 -17.32 -3.55
N LYS A 166 -17.23 -18.63 -3.24
CA LYS A 166 -18.46 -19.41 -3.35
C LYS A 166 -19.57 -18.82 -2.48
N ALA A 167 -19.26 -18.38 -1.26
CA ALA A 167 -20.22 -17.74 -0.37
C ALA A 167 -20.69 -16.37 -0.90
N PHE A 168 -19.79 -15.55 -1.45
CA PHE A 168 -20.18 -14.29 -2.11
C PHE A 168 -21.09 -14.53 -3.30
N ARG A 169 -20.73 -15.47 -4.18
CA ARG A 169 -21.55 -15.85 -5.34
C ARG A 169 -22.94 -16.36 -4.93
N ALA A 170 -23.01 -17.24 -3.94
CA ALA A 170 -24.28 -17.81 -3.47
C ALA A 170 -25.19 -16.79 -2.78
N SER A 171 -24.61 -15.79 -2.09
CA SER A 171 -25.38 -14.79 -1.36
C SER A 171 -25.78 -13.57 -2.19
N GLY A 172 -25.16 -13.36 -3.37
CA GLY A 172 -25.37 -12.16 -4.19
C GLY A 172 -24.82 -10.88 -3.56
N ASN A 173 -24.14 -10.98 -2.41
CA ASN A 173 -23.51 -9.84 -1.75
C ASN A 173 -22.33 -9.37 -2.58
N LYS A 174 -22.19 -8.05 -2.70
CA LYS A 174 -21.05 -7.46 -3.41
C LYS A 174 -19.86 -7.23 -2.45
N PRO A 175 -18.61 -7.52 -2.86
CA PRO A 175 -17.44 -7.36 -1.99
C PRO A 175 -17.27 -5.95 -1.44
N GLU A 176 -17.62 -4.92 -2.21
CA GLU A 176 -17.47 -3.51 -1.83
C GLU A 176 -18.36 -3.11 -0.65
N TRP A 177 -19.42 -3.86 -0.33
CA TRP A 177 -20.32 -3.59 0.80
C TRP A 177 -19.64 -3.75 2.17
N VAL A 178 -18.47 -4.36 2.21
CA VAL A 178 -17.63 -4.41 3.41
C VAL A 178 -17.15 -3.02 3.82
N ILE A 179 -17.04 -2.06 2.89
CA ILE A 179 -16.68 -0.68 3.17
C ILE A 179 -17.95 0.16 3.34
N LEU A 180 -18.19 0.65 4.56
CA LEU A 180 -19.36 1.44 4.90
C LEU A 180 -19.25 2.87 4.37
N THR A 181 -20.17 3.25 3.48
CA THR A 181 -20.35 4.64 3.02
C THR A 181 -21.44 5.36 3.80
N VAL A 182 -22.42 4.62 4.31
CA VAL A 182 -23.52 5.10 5.14
C VAL A 182 -23.56 4.30 6.43
N LEU A 183 -23.51 4.99 7.56
CA LEU A 183 -23.57 4.38 8.89
C LEU A 183 -24.97 4.57 9.49
N PRO A 184 -25.75 3.50 9.70
CA PRO A 184 -27.06 3.61 10.33
C PRO A 184 -26.94 4.00 11.80
N VAL A 185 -27.89 4.83 12.26
CA VAL A 185 -27.99 5.26 13.66
C VAL A 185 -29.18 4.56 14.30
N LEU A 186 -28.95 3.92 15.44
CA LEU A 186 -30.03 3.25 16.16
C LEU A 186 -31.12 4.25 16.60
N PRO A 187 -32.41 3.84 16.64
CA PRO A 187 -33.48 4.65 17.18
C PRO A 187 -33.20 5.08 18.63
N PRO A 188 -33.62 6.30 19.06
CA PRO A 188 -33.39 6.80 20.42
C PRO A 188 -33.85 5.85 21.54
N ALA A 189 -34.93 5.10 21.31
CA ALA A 189 -35.46 4.12 22.27
C ALA A 189 -34.45 3.02 22.63
N LEU A 190 -33.52 2.67 21.72
CA LEU A 190 -32.47 1.68 21.97
C LEU A 190 -31.18 2.29 22.54
N ARG A 191 -31.14 3.62 22.69
CA ARG A 191 -30.00 4.38 23.24
C ARG A 191 -30.49 5.49 24.18
N PRO A 192 -31.18 5.12 25.29
CA PRO A 192 -31.86 6.09 26.14
C PRO A 192 -30.90 7.04 26.84
N ILE A 193 -31.42 8.23 27.13
CA ILE A 193 -30.84 9.20 28.05
C ILE A 193 -31.81 9.26 29.23
N VAL A 194 -31.35 8.84 30.40
CA VAL A 194 -32.19 8.76 31.60
C VAL A 194 -31.84 9.92 32.50
N GLN A 195 -32.84 10.72 32.86
CA GLN A 195 -32.68 11.76 33.87
C GLN A 195 -32.74 11.11 35.27
N LEU A 196 -31.78 11.43 36.12
CA LEU A 196 -31.73 11.06 37.52
C LEU A 196 -32.18 12.23 38.41
N ASP A 197 -32.50 11.91 39.66
CA ASP A 197 -32.80 12.89 40.68
C ASP A 197 -31.66 13.90 40.87
N GLY A 198 -32.01 15.18 40.91
CA GLY A 198 -31.06 16.29 41.00
C GLY A 198 -30.53 16.80 39.66
N GLY A 199 -31.23 16.56 38.55
CA GLY A 199 -30.92 17.17 37.24
C GLY A 199 -29.72 16.56 36.50
N ARG A 200 -29.21 15.41 36.99
CA ARG A 200 -28.13 14.67 36.33
C ARG A 200 -28.70 13.79 35.22
N PHE A 201 -27.95 13.58 34.15
CA PHE A 201 -28.32 12.68 33.05
C PHE A 201 -27.35 11.52 32.98
N VAL A 202 -27.89 10.30 32.86
CA VAL A 202 -27.13 9.11 32.47
C VAL A 202 -27.35 8.89 30.99
N ILE A 203 -26.25 8.91 30.25
CA ILE A 203 -26.24 8.73 28.80
C ILE A 203 -25.72 7.32 28.53
N SER A 204 -26.39 6.58 27.63
CA SER A 204 -25.87 5.31 27.12
C SER A 204 -24.48 5.49 26.47
N ASP A 205 -23.54 4.59 26.76
CA ASP A 205 -22.19 4.56 26.15
C ASP A 205 -22.22 4.71 24.62
N LEU A 206 -23.25 4.15 23.99
CA LEU A 206 -23.46 4.16 22.55
C LEU A 206 -23.67 5.58 22.01
N ASN A 207 -24.37 6.45 22.74
CA ASN A 207 -24.54 7.86 22.35
C ASN A 207 -23.20 8.60 22.33
N ASP A 208 -22.28 8.27 23.25
CA ASP A 208 -20.93 8.84 23.25
C ASP A 208 -20.11 8.36 22.06
N LEU A 209 -20.20 7.08 21.69
CA LEU A 209 -19.55 6.53 20.50
C LEU A 209 -20.10 7.17 19.22
N TYR A 210 -21.43 7.29 19.08
CA TYR A 210 -22.05 8.00 17.95
C TYR A 210 -21.62 9.47 17.88
N ARG A 211 -21.62 10.18 19.01
CA ARG A 211 -21.19 11.57 19.08
C ARG A 211 -19.74 11.74 18.60
N ARG A 212 -18.84 10.83 18.95
CA ARG A 212 -17.46 10.83 18.45
C ARG A 212 -17.42 10.68 16.94
N VAL A 213 -18.14 9.71 16.37
CA VAL A 213 -18.20 9.51 14.91
C VAL A 213 -18.73 10.76 14.21
N ILE A 214 -19.84 11.33 14.69
CA ILE A 214 -20.46 12.54 14.11
C ILE A 214 -19.49 13.72 14.17
N ASN A 215 -18.83 13.95 15.31
CA ASN A 215 -17.89 15.05 15.48
C ASN A 215 -16.68 14.91 14.55
N ARG A 216 -16.13 13.71 14.40
CA ARG A 216 -15.02 13.42 13.47
C ARG A 216 -15.44 13.61 12.02
N ASN A 217 -16.63 13.14 11.63
CA ASN A 217 -17.16 13.30 10.28
C ASN A 217 -17.40 14.78 9.92
N ASN A 218 -18.00 15.55 10.83
CA ASN A 218 -18.23 16.97 10.64
C ASN A 218 -16.93 17.77 10.58
N ARG A 219 -15.94 17.41 11.41
CA ARG A 219 -14.60 18.01 11.38
C ARG A 219 -13.88 17.70 10.07
N LEU A 220 -13.91 16.45 9.61
CA LEU A 220 -13.34 16.04 8.33
C LEU A 220 -13.94 16.84 7.17
N ARG A 221 -15.27 16.99 7.15
CA ARG A 221 -15.97 17.79 6.14
C ARG A 221 -15.47 19.23 6.11
N ARG A 222 -15.41 19.89 7.27
CA ARG A 222 -14.89 21.28 7.37
C ARG A 222 -13.44 21.39 6.93
N LEU A 223 -12.59 20.41 7.26
CA LEU A 223 -11.18 20.41 6.85
C LEU A 223 -11.04 20.31 5.31
N ILE A 224 -11.89 19.53 4.66
CA ILE A 224 -11.93 19.42 3.20
C ILE A 224 -12.40 20.73 2.58
N GLU A 225 -13.48 21.33 3.11
CA GLU A 225 -14.03 22.61 2.62
C GLU A 225 -13.02 23.77 2.73
N LEU A 226 -12.18 23.77 3.78
CA LEU A 226 -11.14 24.77 4.00
C LEU A 226 -9.84 24.49 3.20
N GLY A 227 -9.78 23.40 2.43
CA GLY A 227 -8.57 23.03 1.68
C GLY A 227 -7.37 22.71 2.59
N ALA A 228 -7.61 22.11 3.76
CA ALA A 228 -6.55 21.77 4.70
C ALA A 228 -5.52 20.82 4.03
N PRO A 229 -4.22 20.89 4.43
CA PRO A 229 -3.19 20.00 3.90
C PRO A 229 -3.56 18.51 4.02
N GLU A 230 -3.16 17.71 3.03
CA GLU A 230 -3.51 16.29 2.96
C GLU A 230 -3.14 15.50 4.22
N VAL A 231 -2.03 15.84 4.87
CA VAL A 231 -1.59 15.18 6.12
C VAL A 231 -2.66 15.32 7.21
N ILE A 232 -3.27 16.50 7.33
CA ILE A 232 -4.32 16.79 8.33
C ILE A 232 -5.60 16.04 7.96
N ILE A 233 -5.98 16.04 6.69
CA ILE A 233 -7.15 15.31 6.19
C ILE A 233 -6.99 13.80 6.42
N ARG A 234 -5.82 13.23 6.10
CA ARG A 234 -5.51 11.80 6.32
C ARG A 234 -5.58 11.43 7.80
N ASN A 235 -5.05 12.28 8.68
CA ASN A 235 -5.15 12.03 10.12
C ASN A 235 -6.62 12.07 10.59
N GLU A 236 -7.44 13.00 10.11
CA GLU A 236 -8.85 13.04 10.46
C GLU A 236 -9.64 11.85 9.88
N LYS A 237 -9.33 11.40 8.65
CA LYS A 237 -9.86 10.15 8.08
C LYS A 237 -9.50 8.94 8.96
N ARG A 238 -8.26 8.84 9.43
CA ARG A 238 -7.82 7.79 10.39
C ARG A 238 -8.60 7.86 11.70
N MET A 239 -8.77 9.06 12.27
CA MET A 239 -9.53 9.23 13.52
C MET A 239 -11.00 8.90 13.36
N LEU A 240 -11.60 9.20 12.20
CA LEU A 240 -12.97 8.80 11.87
C LEU A 240 -13.09 7.28 11.77
N GLN A 241 -12.14 6.61 11.11
CA GLN A 241 -12.09 5.15 11.05
C GLN A 241 -12.05 4.54 12.46
N GLU A 242 -11.15 5.01 13.31
CA GLU A 242 -11.03 4.54 14.71
C GLU A 242 -12.31 4.78 15.52
N ALA A 243 -13.01 5.89 15.29
CA ALA A 243 -14.28 6.17 15.94
C ALA A 243 -15.38 5.18 15.49
N VAL A 244 -15.43 4.83 14.21
CA VAL A 244 -16.38 3.84 13.66
C VAL A 244 -16.04 2.44 14.18
N ASP A 245 -14.77 2.07 14.26
CA ASP A 245 -14.35 0.79 14.83
C ASP A 245 -14.75 0.68 16.30
N ALA A 246 -14.57 1.75 17.08
CA ALA A 246 -14.98 1.79 18.47
C ALA A 246 -16.50 1.66 18.63
N LEU A 247 -17.28 2.27 17.74
CA LEU A 247 -18.74 2.12 17.72
C LEU A 247 -19.16 0.65 17.47
N ILE A 248 -18.53 -0.01 16.49
CA ILE A 248 -18.89 -1.38 16.09
C ILE A 248 -18.36 -2.41 17.11
N ASP A 249 -17.07 -2.39 17.42
CA ASP A 249 -16.41 -3.34 18.31
C ASP A 249 -15.23 -2.68 19.07
N ASN A 250 -15.57 -1.87 20.09
CA ASN A 250 -14.60 -1.19 20.95
C ASN A 250 -13.60 -2.16 21.59
N GLY A 251 -12.31 -1.86 21.48
CA GLY A 251 -11.23 -2.67 22.05
C GLY A 251 -10.78 -3.85 21.17
N ARG A 252 -11.42 -4.10 20.02
CA ARG A 252 -10.92 -5.08 19.05
C ARG A 252 -9.56 -4.68 18.46
N ARG A 253 -9.32 -3.37 18.32
CA ARG A 253 -8.09 -2.80 17.80
C ARG A 253 -7.57 -1.71 18.74
N GLY A 254 -6.31 -1.83 19.14
CA GLY A 254 -5.65 -0.84 19.99
C GLY A 254 -6.27 -0.73 21.37
N ARG A 255 -6.15 0.45 22.00
CA ARG A 255 -6.69 0.71 23.32
C ARG A 255 -8.19 1.03 23.23
N ALA A 256 -8.99 0.36 24.05
CA ALA A 256 -10.42 0.63 24.13
C ALA A 256 -10.68 2.09 24.53
N VAL A 257 -11.71 2.69 23.93
CA VAL A 257 -12.15 4.03 24.30
C VAL A 257 -12.78 4.00 25.68
N THR A 258 -12.20 4.77 26.61
CA THR A 258 -12.68 4.94 27.97
C THR A 258 -13.25 6.33 28.20
N THR A 259 -14.13 6.45 29.20
CA THR A 259 -14.53 7.74 29.79
C THR A 259 -13.50 8.21 30.82
N GLY A 260 -13.69 9.41 31.39
CA GLY A 260 -12.80 9.99 32.40
C GLY A 260 -12.61 9.13 33.65
N ASN A 261 -13.55 8.23 33.95
CA ASN A 261 -13.49 7.31 35.09
C ASN A 261 -12.90 5.95 34.73
N ASN A 262 -12.10 5.85 33.65
CA ASN A 262 -11.57 4.60 33.09
C ASN A 262 -12.63 3.54 32.71
N HIS A 263 -13.92 3.90 32.71
CA HIS A 263 -14.98 3.00 32.25
C HIS A 263 -14.90 2.85 30.73
N THR A 264 -14.74 1.61 30.26
CA THR A 264 -14.71 1.25 28.84
C THR A 264 -16.11 1.30 28.25
N LEU A 265 -16.27 2.08 27.18
CA LEU A 265 -17.58 2.24 26.53
C LEU A 265 -18.05 0.93 25.88
N LYS A 266 -19.30 0.52 26.12
CA LYS A 266 -19.92 -0.62 25.47
C LYS A 266 -20.28 -0.29 24.01
N SER A 267 -19.77 -1.09 23.07
CA SER A 267 -20.02 -1.01 21.63
C SER A 267 -21.27 -1.78 21.19
N LEU A 268 -21.66 -1.66 19.92
CA LEU A 268 -22.75 -2.45 19.32
C LEU A 268 -22.51 -3.96 19.47
N SER A 269 -21.30 -4.44 19.20
CA SER A 269 -20.96 -5.86 19.35
C SER A 269 -21.02 -6.31 20.81
N ALA A 270 -20.65 -5.44 21.75
CA ALA A 270 -20.75 -5.74 23.18
C ALA A 270 -22.21 -5.86 23.66
N MET A 271 -23.14 -5.16 23.03
CA MET A 271 -24.59 -5.30 23.32
C MET A 271 -25.17 -6.64 22.86
N LEU A 272 -24.52 -7.30 21.89
CA LEU A 272 -24.94 -8.60 21.36
C LEU A 272 -24.18 -9.78 21.97
N ARG A 273 -23.03 -9.53 22.60
CA ARG A 273 -22.17 -10.57 23.21
C ARG A 273 -22.42 -10.71 24.71
N GLY A 274 -22.43 -11.96 25.20
CA GLY A 274 -22.41 -12.29 26.63
C GLY A 274 -23.80 -12.53 27.24
N LYS A 275 -23.84 -12.88 28.53
CA LYS A 275 -25.08 -13.23 29.27
C LYS A 275 -26.05 -12.05 29.47
N GLN A 276 -25.57 -10.82 29.28
CA GLN A 276 -26.37 -9.60 29.31
C GLN A 276 -26.71 -9.07 27.91
N GLY A 277 -26.23 -9.74 26.85
CA GLY A 277 -26.63 -9.43 25.49
C GLY A 277 -28.08 -9.85 25.25
N ARG A 278 -28.78 -9.13 24.37
CA ARG A 278 -30.14 -9.51 23.96
C ARG A 278 -30.16 -10.81 23.19
#